data_AF-D3Z2K7-F1
#
_entry.id   AF-D3Z2K7-F1
#
_cell.length_a   1.000
_cell.length_b   1.000
_cell.length_c   1.000
_cell.angle_alpha   90.00
_cell.angle_beta   90.00
_cell.angle_gamma   90.00
#
_symmetry.space_group_name_H-M   'P 1'
#
loop_
_entity.id
_entity.type
_entity.pdbx_description
1 polymer ?
#
loop_
_entity_poly.entity_id
_entity_poly.type
_entity_poly.pdbx_seq_one_letter_code
_entity_poly.pdbx_strand_id
1 'polypeptide(L)'
;MTVSSKGLLTHISQFWNMLDDLAENDPERYRNFIQQELKDGKQLCVNPEPQLCIQTKILKPNEKVLFINLCQWERIPAPQSATRPVPVSVGRPEDSAEASDAYTIIDVAYNPGVLQAAEKDQGIKDQLIRMAMLCIEERLQFTLAHSYHLTSFRLKGSIQRMKESLMGIKTDFPDLKAMTRTENTLARIRSSTVSEPNHLPEVLLTKKQASAKGRCLIEEISSSEIQVEVKKPAY
;
A
#
# COMPACT_ATOMS: atom_id res chain seq x y z
N MET A 1 11.11 20.07 0.21
CA MET A 1 12.50 19.64 -0.01
C MET A 1 12.46 18.38 -0.86
N THR A 2 12.93 18.45 -2.12
CA THR A 2 12.95 17.33 -3.05
C THR A 2 14.20 16.48 -2.77
N VAL A 3 14.02 15.31 -2.17
CA VAL A 3 15.14 14.37 -1.98
C VAL A 3 15.59 13.91 -3.37
N SER A 4 16.84 14.16 -3.72
CA SER A 4 17.42 13.74 -5.01
C SER A 4 17.37 12.21 -5.12
N SER A 5 16.99 11.70 -6.29
CA SER A 5 16.93 10.25 -6.58
C SER A 5 18.24 9.52 -6.24
N LYS A 6 19.39 10.19 -6.41
CA LYS A 6 20.69 9.66 -6.00
C LYS A 6 20.81 9.47 -4.48
N GLY A 7 20.30 10.43 -3.69
CA GLY A 7 20.30 10.35 -2.23
C GLY A 7 19.41 9.24 -1.69
N LEU A 8 18.27 8.99 -2.34
CA LEU A 8 17.38 7.88 -1.97
C LEU A 8 18.03 6.51 -2.23
N LEU A 9 18.69 6.33 -3.39
CA LEU A 9 19.38 5.07 -3.71
C LEU A 9 20.53 4.78 -2.73
N THR A 10 21.29 5.80 -2.34
CA THR A 10 22.34 5.64 -1.33
C THR A 10 21.77 5.20 0.01
N HIS A 11 20.66 5.80 0.46
CA HIS A 11 20.00 5.42 1.71
C HIS A 11 19.51 3.96 1.69
N ILE A 12 18.93 3.52 0.57
CA ILE A 12 18.49 2.12 0.39
C ILE A 12 19.69 1.18 0.45
N SER A 13 20.79 1.51 -0.23
CA SER A 13 22.01 0.68 -0.18
C SER A 13 22.61 0.59 1.22
N GLN A 14 22.62 1.69 1.98
CA GLN A 14 23.10 1.69 3.37
C GLN A 14 22.23 0.80 4.27
N PHE A 15 20.92 0.85 4.08
CA PHE A 15 19.98 0.00 4.82
C PHE A 15 20.21 -1.48 4.54
N TRP A 16 20.39 -1.88 3.27
CA TRP A 16 20.69 -3.27 2.92
C TRP A 16 22.01 -3.75 3.53
N ASN A 17 23.07 -2.95 3.42
CA ASN A 17 24.36 -3.28 4.02
C ASN A 17 24.26 -3.45 5.54
N MET A 18 23.44 -2.64 6.22
CA MET A 18 23.17 -2.78 7.65
C MET A 18 22.46 -4.11 7.96
N LEU A 19 21.49 -4.52 7.14
CA LEU A 19 20.80 -5.81 7.33
C LEU A 19 21.73 -7.00 7.09
N ASP A 20 22.58 -6.92 6.07
CA ASP A 20 23.59 -7.94 5.76
C ASP A 20 24.61 -8.06 6.91
N ASP A 21 25.10 -6.93 7.42
CA ASP A 21 26.01 -6.87 8.57
C ASP A 21 25.39 -7.47 9.83
N LEU A 22 24.12 -7.14 10.12
CA LEU A 22 23.39 -7.75 11.24
C LEU A 22 23.23 -9.26 11.06
N ALA A 23 22.94 -9.73 9.85
CA ALA A 23 22.77 -11.16 9.60
C ALA A 23 24.07 -11.95 9.74
N GLU A 24 25.22 -11.36 9.39
CA GLU A 24 26.53 -12.01 9.47
C GLU A 24 27.14 -11.93 10.88
N ASN A 25 27.01 -10.79 11.56
CA ASN A 25 27.72 -10.52 12.82
C ASN A 25 26.84 -10.69 14.08
N ASP A 26 25.52 -10.52 13.99
CA ASP A 26 24.60 -10.67 15.14
C ASP A 26 23.22 -11.24 14.73
N PRO A 27 23.14 -12.55 14.42
CA PRO A 27 21.93 -13.17 13.87
C PRO A 27 20.71 -13.06 14.79
N GLU A 28 20.93 -13.07 16.11
CA GLU A 28 19.83 -12.90 17.07
C GLU A 28 19.28 -11.46 17.04
N ARG A 29 20.15 -10.45 16.95
CA ARG A 29 19.69 -9.07 16.80
C ARG A 29 19.01 -8.83 15.46
N TYR A 30 19.51 -9.43 14.38
CA TYR A 30 18.81 -9.42 13.09
C TYR A 30 17.41 -10.03 13.21
N ARG A 31 17.29 -11.21 13.83
CA ARG A 31 16.01 -11.91 14.02
C ARG A 31 15.03 -11.06 14.85
N ASN A 32 15.50 -10.48 15.95
CA ASN A 32 14.70 -9.60 16.79
C ASN A 32 14.26 -8.33 16.05
N PHE A 33 15.15 -7.74 15.24
CA PHE A 33 14.84 -6.59 14.39
C PHE A 33 13.71 -6.93 13.39
N ILE A 34 13.86 -7.99 12.60
CA ILE A 34 12.84 -8.40 11.62
C ILE A 34 11.52 -8.75 12.31
N GLN A 35 11.54 -9.44 13.46
CA GLN A 35 10.33 -9.74 14.23
C GLN A 35 9.63 -8.48 14.72
N GLN A 36 10.40 -7.48 15.19
CA GLN A 36 9.86 -6.21 15.63
C GLN A 36 9.24 -5.45 14.45
N GLU A 37 9.95 -5.34 13.31
CA GLU A 37 9.42 -4.71 12.09
C GLU A 37 8.14 -5.40 11.58
N LEU A 38 8.08 -6.74 11.61
CA LEU A 38 6.87 -7.49 11.25
C LEU A 38 5.73 -7.25 12.24
N LYS A 39 6.02 -7.16 13.53
CA LYS A 39 5.02 -6.92 14.58
C LYS A 39 4.45 -5.50 14.44
N ASP A 40 5.29 -4.52 14.19
CA ASP A 40 4.89 -3.13 14.02
C ASP A 40 4.14 -2.95 12.68
N GLY A 41 4.63 -3.59 11.62
CA GLY A 41 3.96 -3.62 10.32
C GLY A 41 2.57 -4.26 10.34
N LYS A 42 2.35 -5.31 11.16
CA LYS A 42 1.02 -5.93 11.31
C LYS A 42 -0.05 -4.94 11.77
N GLN A 43 0.30 -4.00 12.64
CA GLN A 43 -0.64 -2.97 13.12
C GLN A 43 -1.04 -2.01 11.98
N LEU A 44 -0.12 -1.73 11.06
CA LEU A 44 -0.36 -0.90 9.88
C LEU A 44 -1.09 -1.65 8.75
N CYS A 45 -1.17 -2.99 8.82
CA CYS A 45 -1.89 -3.83 7.87
C CYS A 45 -3.40 -3.95 8.16
N VAL A 46 -3.84 -3.50 9.34
CA VAL A 46 -5.24 -3.48 9.76
C VAL A 46 -6.08 -2.72 8.73
N ASN A 47 -7.29 -3.19 8.46
CA ASN A 47 -8.18 -2.54 7.51
C ASN A 47 -8.73 -1.23 8.08
N PRO A 48 -9.06 -0.24 7.22
CA PRO A 48 -9.84 0.91 7.66
C PRO A 48 -11.22 0.45 8.15
N GLU A 49 -11.70 1.08 9.23
CA GLU A 49 -12.99 0.77 9.83
C GLU A 49 -14.00 1.90 9.54
N PRO A 50 -15.10 1.63 8.81
CA PRO A 50 -16.10 2.64 8.46
C PRO A 50 -16.83 3.18 9.69
N GLN A 51 -16.92 4.51 9.79
CA GLN A 51 -17.62 5.19 10.88
C GLN A 51 -18.94 5.77 10.42
N LEU A 52 -18.93 6.51 9.31
CA LEU A 52 -20.14 7.08 8.75
C LEU A 52 -19.98 7.35 7.25
N CYS A 53 -21.11 7.49 6.56
CA CYS A 53 -21.13 7.94 5.18
C CYS A 53 -22.06 9.16 5.07
N ILE A 54 -21.63 10.14 4.28
CA ILE A 54 -22.45 11.29 3.93
C ILE A 54 -22.67 11.34 2.42
N GLN A 55 -23.80 11.90 2.03
CA GLN A 55 -24.13 12.21 0.66
C GLN A 55 -24.13 13.73 0.47
N THR A 56 -23.44 14.19 -0.57
CA THR A 56 -23.43 15.57 -1.05
C THR A 56 -23.39 15.57 -2.58
N LYS A 57 -23.07 16.71 -3.20
CA LYS A 57 -22.91 16.85 -4.64
C LYS A 57 -21.56 17.47 -4.96
N ILE A 58 -20.92 16.97 -6.00
CA ILE A 58 -19.90 17.70 -6.73
C ILE A 58 -20.64 18.70 -7.61
N LEU A 59 -20.27 19.97 -7.54
CA LEU A 59 -20.78 21.07 -8.37
C LEU A 59 -19.85 21.34 -9.55
N LYS A 60 -18.54 21.13 -9.38
CA LYS A 60 -17.52 21.24 -10.43
C LYS A 60 -16.45 20.16 -10.26
N PRO A 61 -15.89 19.61 -11.36
CA PRO A 61 -16.06 20.04 -12.75
C PRO A 61 -17.38 19.61 -13.40
N ASN A 62 -17.98 18.50 -12.96
CA ASN A 62 -19.24 17.98 -13.47
C ASN A 62 -20.19 17.72 -12.31
N GLU A 63 -21.46 18.11 -12.47
CA GLU A 63 -22.46 17.86 -11.44
C GLU A 63 -22.68 16.36 -11.25
N LYS A 64 -22.49 15.89 -10.02
CA LYS A 64 -22.58 14.46 -9.70
C LYS A 64 -22.88 14.23 -8.22
N VAL A 65 -23.62 13.17 -7.92
CA VAL A 65 -23.80 12.72 -6.53
C VAL A 65 -22.48 12.21 -5.98
N LEU A 66 -22.13 12.63 -4.78
CA LEU A 66 -20.91 12.20 -4.09
C LEU A 66 -21.27 11.56 -2.75
N PHE A 67 -20.77 10.33 -2.55
CA PHE A 67 -20.71 9.68 -1.26
C PHE A 67 -19.30 9.85 -0.68
N ILE A 68 -19.22 10.33 0.55
CA ILE A 68 -17.95 10.43 1.30
C ILE A 68 -18.04 9.44 2.46
N ASN A 69 -17.23 8.39 2.41
CA ASN A 69 -17.08 7.46 3.52
C ASN A 69 -16.01 8.01 4.46
N LEU A 70 -16.35 8.23 5.73
CA LEU A 70 -15.39 8.54 6.77
C LEU A 70 -15.09 7.29 7.58
N CYS A 71 -13.80 6.99 7.74
CA CYS A 71 -13.32 5.82 8.43
C CYS A 71 -12.19 6.17 9.40
N GLN A 72 -11.98 5.28 10.37
CA GLN A 72 -10.79 5.31 11.21
C GLN A 72 -9.76 4.31 10.72
N TRP A 73 -8.49 4.67 10.80
CA TRP A 73 -7.42 3.78 10.36
C TRP A 73 -6.13 4.03 11.13
N GLU A 74 -5.57 2.98 11.75
CA GLU A 74 -4.32 3.04 12.54
C GLU A 74 -3.12 3.52 11.73
N ARG A 75 -3.18 3.39 10.40
CA ARG A 75 -2.15 3.90 9.50
C ARG A 75 -2.05 5.42 9.49
N ILE A 76 -3.11 6.12 9.90
CA ILE A 76 -3.12 7.59 9.97
C ILE A 76 -2.46 8.02 11.28
N PRO A 77 -1.40 8.83 11.24
CA PRO A 77 -0.74 9.28 12.46
C PRO A 77 -1.69 10.12 13.31
N ALA A 78 -1.57 9.99 14.64
CA ALA A 78 -2.30 10.85 15.56
C ALA A 78 -1.85 12.32 15.41
N PRO A 79 -2.74 13.29 15.67
CA PRO A 79 -2.34 14.70 15.77
C PRO A 79 -1.25 14.88 16.84
N GLN A 80 -0.23 15.68 16.52
CA GLN A 80 0.90 15.90 17.43
C GLN A 80 0.50 16.71 18.69
N SER A 81 -0.55 17.53 18.59
CA SER A 81 -1.13 18.31 19.69
C SER A 81 -2.47 18.90 19.27
N ALA A 82 -3.22 19.48 20.21
CA ALA A 82 -4.51 20.14 19.93
C ALA A 82 -4.41 21.38 19.03
N THR A 83 -3.24 21.99 18.91
CA THR A 83 -3.01 23.20 18.09
C THR A 83 -2.43 22.89 16.71
N ARG A 84 -2.05 21.63 16.46
CA ARG A 84 -1.49 21.18 15.18
C ARG A 84 -2.60 20.67 14.27
N PRO A 85 -2.47 20.81 12.94
CA PRO A 85 -3.45 20.28 11.99
C PRO A 85 -3.66 18.78 12.16
N VAL A 86 -4.91 18.35 12.00
CA VAL A 86 -5.29 16.93 12.05
C VAL A 86 -4.84 16.23 10.76
N PRO A 87 -4.03 15.16 10.84
CA PRO A 87 -3.67 14.37 9.67
C PRO A 87 -4.90 13.69 9.07
N VAL A 88 -5.02 13.76 7.74
CA VAL A 88 -6.13 13.15 6.99
C VAL A 88 -5.62 12.54 5.69
N SER A 89 -6.09 11.32 5.41
CA SER A 89 -5.90 10.69 4.09
C SER A 89 -7.18 10.78 3.29
N VAL A 90 -7.05 11.14 2.02
CA VAL A 90 -8.15 11.22 1.05
C VAL A 90 -7.85 10.18 -0.02
N GLY A 91 -8.72 9.19 -0.12
CA GLY A 91 -8.62 8.11 -1.08
C GLY A 91 -8.94 8.57 -2.49
N ARG A 92 -8.53 7.76 -3.46
CA ARG A 92 -8.82 8.02 -4.87
C ARG A 92 -10.34 8.01 -5.13
N PRO A 93 -10.89 8.98 -5.87
CA PRO A 93 -12.28 8.93 -6.31
C PRO A 93 -12.52 7.73 -7.22
N GLU A 94 -13.68 7.10 -7.06
CA GLU A 94 -14.12 6.03 -7.94
C GLU A 94 -15.57 6.29 -8.34
N ASP A 95 -15.78 6.23 -9.65
CA ASP A 95 -17.04 6.48 -10.30
C ASP A 95 -17.80 5.17 -10.48
N SER A 96 -19.06 5.16 -10.05
CA SER A 96 -19.99 4.08 -10.33
C SER A 96 -21.03 4.53 -11.34
N ALA A 97 -21.35 3.62 -12.26
CA ALA A 97 -22.39 3.77 -13.28
C ALA A 97 -23.50 2.73 -13.04
N GLU A 98 -24.05 2.67 -11.83
CA GLU A 98 -25.30 1.97 -11.60
C GLU A 98 -26.47 2.84 -12.06
N ALA A 99 -27.51 2.22 -12.62
CA ALA A 99 -28.56 2.83 -13.43
C ALA A 99 -29.14 4.18 -12.92
N SER A 100 -29.37 5.08 -13.88
CA SER A 100 -29.93 6.45 -13.81
C SER A 100 -29.17 7.53 -13.02
N ASP A 101 -28.44 7.22 -11.95
CA ASP A 101 -27.70 8.24 -11.19
C ASP A 101 -26.23 7.87 -10.99
N ALA A 102 -25.38 8.32 -11.91
CA ALA A 102 -23.93 8.17 -11.76
C ALA A 102 -23.47 8.87 -10.47
N TYR A 103 -22.74 8.14 -9.63
CA TYR A 103 -22.22 8.67 -8.36
C TYR A 103 -20.71 8.42 -8.21
N THR A 104 -20.07 9.21 -7.37
CA THR A 104 -18.67 9.07 -7.01
C THR A 104 -18.59 8.68 -5.54
N ILE A 105 -17.66 7.80 -5.19
CA ILE A 105 -17.35 7.48 -3.81
C ILE A 105 -15.93 7.94 -3.52
N ILE A 106 -15.74 8.66 -2.42
CA ILE A 106 -14.43 9.04 -1.89
C ILE A 106 -14.33 8.56 -0.44
N ASP A 107 -13.21 7.92 -0.11
CA ASP A 107 -12.94 7.44 1.23
C ASP A 107 -11.99 8.43 1.94
N VAL A 108 -12.30 8.80 3.18
CA VAL A 108 -11.50 9.70 4.00
C VAL A 108 -11.16 9.00 5.31
N ALA A 109 -9.88 8.97 5.65
CA ALA A 109 -9.39 8.29 6.84
C ALA A 109 -8.79 9.28 7.85
N TYR A 110 -9.19 9.12 9.10
CA TYR A 110 -8.62 9.78 10.26
C TYR A 110 -7.95 8.76 11.19
N ASN A 111 -7.09 9.25 12.07
CA ASN A 111 -6.62 8.46 13.20
C ASN A 111 -7.80 8.13 14.15
N PRO A 112 -7.90 6.90 14.71
CA PRO A 112 -8.99 6.53 15.61
C PRO A 112 -9.21 7.48 16.79
N GLY A 113 -8.14 8.01 17.39
CA GLY A 113 -8.23 8.96 18.51
C GLY A 113 -8.91 10.28 18.15
N VAL A 114 -8.92 10.67 16.86
CA VAL A 114 -9.61 11.88 16.38
C VAL A 114 -11.12 11.65 16.31
N LEU A 115 -11.54 10.49 15.80
CA LEU A 115 -12.95 10.17 15.62
C LEU A 115 -13.64 9.80 16.92
N GLN A 116 -12.91 9.25 17.90
CA GLN A 116 -13.45 8.98 19.23
C GLN A 116 -13.92 10.26 19.96
N ALA A 117 -13.25 11.39 19.73
CA ALA A 117 -13.72 12.69 20.25
C ALA A 117 -15.03 13.15 19.61
N ALA A 118 -15.26 12.78 18.33
CA ALA A 118 -16.45 13.14 17.58
C ALA A 118 -17.67 12.26 17.89
N GLU A 119 -17.50 11.07 18.47
CA GLU A 119 -18.62 10.22 18.90
C GLU A 119 -19.49 10.88 19.97
N LYS A 120 -18.87 11.74 20.81
CA LYS A 120 -19.52 12.36 21.97
C LYS A 120 -20.02 13.77 21.71
N ASP A 121 -19.60 14.38 20.61
CA ASP A 121 -19.87 15.79 20.29
C ASP A 121 -20.21 15.96 18.80
N GLN A 122 -21.47 16.33 18.55
CA GLN A 122 -21.98 16.56 17.20
C GLN A 122 -21.32 17.76 16.50
N GLY A 123 -20.91 18.79 17.25
CA GLY A 123 -20.19 19.94 16.71
C GLY A 123 -18.80 19.56 16.20
N ILE A 124 -18.07 18.73 16.96
CA ILE A 124 -16.79 18.16 16.54
C ILE A 124 -16.99 17.27 15.30
N LYS A 125 -18.01 16.41 15.31
CA LYS A 125 -18.34 15.56 14.16
C LYS A 125 -18.61 16.36 12.89
N ASP A 126 -19.43 17.40 12.98
CA ASP A 126 -19.72 18.28 11.84
C ASP A 126 -18.47 19.04 11.38
N GLN A 127 -17.58 19.42 12.31
CA GLN A 127 -16.30 20.02 11.96
C GLN A 127 -15.41 19.04 11.18
N LEU A 128 -15.30 17.78 11.61
CA LEU A 128 -14.53 16.76 10.88
C LEU A 128 -15.11 16.47 9.50
N ILE A 129 -16.43 16.51 9.34
CA ILE A 129 -17.09 16.39 8.03
C ILE A 129 -16.71 17.57 7.12
N ARG A 130 -16.83 18.81 7.62
CA ARG A 130 -16.44 20.01 6.86
C ARG A 130 -14.96 19.99 6.49
N MET A 131 -14.08 19.57 7.41
CA MET A 131 -12.65 19.41 7.12
C MET A 131 -12.40 18.37 6.03
N ALA A 132 -13.10 17.23 6.04
CA ALA A 132 -12.99 16.22 5.00
C ALA A 132 -13.41 16.76 3.63
N MET A 133 -14.54 17.50 3.57
CA MET A 133 -15.01 18.14 2.34
C MET A 133 -14.00 19.15 1.80
N LEU A 134 -13.44 20.03 2.65
CA LEU A 134 -12.40 20.98 2.25
C LEU A 134 -11.14 20.29 1.72
N CYS A 135 -10.68 19.23 2.39
CA CYS A 135 -9.53 18.45 1.93
C CYS A 135 -9.78 17.77 0.59
N ILE A 136 -11.02 17.33 0.31
CA ILE A 136 -11.42 16.79 -0.99
C ILE A 136 -11.36 17.88 -2.06
N GLU A 137 -11.95 19.05 -1.81
CA GLU A 137 -11.92 20.18 -2.74
C GLU A 137 -10.49 20.58 -3.10
N GLU A 138 -9.62 20.74 -2.10
CA GLU A 138 -8.23 21.14 -2.29
C GLU A 138 -7.41 20.08 -3.04
N ARG A 139 -7.49 18.80 -2.64
CA ARG A 139 -6.64 17.75 -3.22
C ARG A 139 -7.10 17.26 -4.58
N LEU A 140 -8.41 17.28 -4.83
CA LEU A 140 -9.02 16.71 -6.03
C LEU A 140 -9.56 17.77 -7.00
N GLN A 141 -9.41 19.06 -6.65
CA GLN A 141 -9.84 20.19 -7.47
C GLN A 141 -11.34 20.14 -7.79
N PHE A 142 -12.13 19.67 -6.81
CA PHE A 142 -13.58 19.66 -6.86
C PHE A 142 -14.15 20.91 -6.20
N THR A 143 -15.37 21.28 -6.58
CA THR A 143 -16.21 22.18 -5.79
C THR A 143 -17.39 21.37 -5.29
N LEU A 144 -17.59 21.30 -3.98
CA LEU A 144 -18.66 20.53 -3.37
C LEU A 144 -19.82 21.43 -2.96
N ALA A 145 -21.02 20.87 -2.88
CA ALA A 145 -22.14 21.54 -2.22
C ALA A 145 -21.87 21.59 -0.71
N HIS A 146 -22.08 22.75 -0.10
CA HIS A 146 -21.88 22.94 1.35
C HIS A 146 -22.83 22.07 2.19
N SER A 147 -24.02 21.76 1.64
CA SER A 147 -25.00 20.88 2.29
C SER A 147 -24.61 19.41 2.14
N TYR A 148 -24.79 18.64 3.21
CA TYR A 148 -24.66 17.19 3.20
C TYR A 148 -25.81 16.55 3.98
N HIS A 149 -26.04 15.28 3.69
CA HIS A 149 -26.97 14.42 4.44
C HIS A 149 -26.23 13.20 4.95
N LEU A 150 -26.47 12.84 6.21
CA LEU A 150 -25.98 11.58 6.75
C LEU A 150 -26.78 10.43 6.16
N THR A 151 -26.11 9.42 5.61
CA THR A 151 -26.79 8.24 5.10
C THR A 151 -27.17 7.28 6.22
N SER A 152 -28.18 6.45 5.99
CA SER A 152 -28.58 5.40 6.96
C SER A 152 -27.53 4.30 7.12
N PHE A 153 -26.70 4.09 6.09
CA PHE A 153 -25.58 3.16 6.11
C PHE A 153 -24.26 3.89 6.44
N ARG A 154 -23.27 3.14 6.95
CA ARG A 154 -21.96 3.67 7.34
C ARG A 154 -20.90 3.62 6.23
N LEU A 155 -21.14 2.80 5.21
CA LEU A 155 -20.20 2.53 4.13
C LEU A 155 -20.94 2.42 2.80
N LYS A 156 -20.56 3.24 1.82
CA LYS A 156 -20.87 3.02 0.41
C LYS A 156 -19.75 2.19 -0.22
N GLY A 157 -20.08 1.06 -0.84
CA GLY A 157 -19.10 0.13 -1.42
C GLY A 157 -18.61 -0.92 -0.41
N SER A 158 -17.39 -1.44 -0.60
CA SER A 158 -16.81 -2.50 0.23
C SER A 158 -15.58 -2.02 1.02
N ILE A 159 -15.26 -2.70 2.13
CA ILE A 159 -14.06 -2.41 2.93
C ILE A 159 -12.78 -2.60 2.11
N GLN A 160 -12.78 -3.57 1.20
CA GLN A 160 -11.64 -3.83 0.31
C GLN A 160 -11.38 -2.63 -0.62
N ARG A 161 -12.44 -2.12 -1.25
CA ARG A 161 -12.36 -0.93 -2.12
C ARG A 161 -11.93 0.32 -1.35
N MET A 162 -12.46 0.51 -0.15
CA MET A 162 -12.02 1.59 0.75
C MET A 162 -10.51 1.50 1.06
N LYS A 163 -10.00 0.30 1.39
CA LYS A 163 -8.58 0.10 1.65
C LYS A 163 -7.73 0.43 0.42
N GLU A 164 -8.12 -0.08 -0.74
CA GLU A 164 -7.39 0.15 -2.01
C GLU A 164 -7.35 1.64 -2.37
N SER A 165 -8.48 2.35 -2.26
CA SER A 165 -8.56 3.78 -2.57
C SER A 165 -7.67 4.62 -1.66
N LEU A 166 -7.59 4.27 -0.36
CA LEU A 166 -6.78 4.96 0.65
C LEU A 166 -5.29 4.61 0.58
N MET A 167 -4.93 3.43 0.08
CA MET A 167 -3.53 3.06 -0.14
C MET A 167 -2.93 3.73 -1.37
N GLY A 168 -3.75 4.28 -2.27
CA GLY A 168 -3.29 4.84 -3.55
C GLY A 168 -2.69 3.80 -4.49
N ILE A 169 -2.87 2.51 -4.19
CA ILE A 169 -2.38 1.40 -5.00
C ILE A 169 -3.37 1.20 -6.13
N LYS A 170 -2.91 1.36 -7.37
CA LYS A 170 -3.63 0.81 -8.51
C LYS A 170 -3.54 -0.71 -8.41
N THR A 171 -4.68 -1.39 -8.43
CA THR A 171 -4.78 -2.81 -8.81
C THR A 171 -4.49 -3.05 -10.30
N ASP A 172 -3.67 -2.18 -10.92
CA ASP A 172 -2.98 -2.44 -12.19
C ASP A 172 -1.63 -3.12 -11.91
N PHE A 173 -1.55 -3.99 -10.91
CA PHE A 173 -0.53 -5.03 -10.97
C PHE A 173 -0.97 -5.90 -12.14
N PRO A 174 -0.21 -5.98 -13.26
CA PRO A 174 -0.48 -7.01 -14.25
C PRO A 174 -0.55 -8.32 -13.47
N ASP A 175 -1.69 -9.01 -13.64
CA ASP A 175 -2.00 -10.32 -13.06
C ASP A 175 -0.70 -11.08 -12.79
N LEU A 176 -0.50 -11.63 -11.60
CA LEU A 176 0.72 -12.39 -11.27
C LEU A 176 0.97 -13.51 -12.32
N LYS A 177 -0.07 -13.93 -13.05
CA LYS A 177 -0.02 -14.79 -14.24
C LYS A 177 0.57 -14.17 -15.52
N ALA A 178 0.53 -12.86 -15.69
CA ALA A 178 1.23 -12.13 -16.76
C ALA A 178 2.73 -12.02 -16.47
N MET A 179 3.13 -11.95 -15.19
CA MET A 179 4.53 -11.88 -14.78
C MET A 179 5.27 -13.23 -14.95
N THR A 180 4.58 -14.36 -14.80
CA THR A 180 5.14 -15.69 -15.16
C THR A 180 5.36 -15.85 -16.67
N ARG A 181 4.68 -15.06 -17.51
CA ARG A 181 4.96 -15.01 -18.96
C ARG A 181 6.20 -14.19 -19.30
N THR A 182 6.68 -13.35 -18.37
CA THR A 182 7.88 -12.51 -18.52
C THR A 182 9.14 -13.16 -17.93
N GLU A 183 9.11 -14.46 -17.60
CA GLU A 183 10.32 -15.23 -17.24
C GLU A 183 11.35 -15.31 -18.38
N ASN A 184 10.92 -15.00 -19.61
CA ASN A 184 11.81 -14.95 -20.78
C ASN A 184 12.78 -13.76 -20.75
N THR A 185 12.56 -12.75 -19.90
CA THR A 185 13.45 -11.58 -19.82
C THR A 185 14.74 -11.89 -19.07
N LEU A 186 14.69 -12.72 -18.03
CA LEU A 186 15.89 -13.21 -17.33
C LEU A 186 16.68 -14.21 -18.19
N ALA A 187 15.98 -15.07 -18.94
CA ALA A 187 16.61 -15.95 -19.92
C ALA A 187 17.33 -15.15 -21.03
N ARG A 188 16.74 -14.02 -21.47
CA ARG A 188 17.35 -13.13 -22.48
C ARG A 188 18.58 -12.40 -21.97
N ILE A 189 18.62 -12.03 -20.69
CA ILE A 189 19.83 -11.47 -20.05
C ILE A 189 20.93 -12.53 -19.97
N ARG A 190 20.57 -13.79 -19.72
CA ARG A 190 21.52 -14.92 -19.62
C ARG A 190 22.15 -15.31 -20.96
N SER A 191 21.46 -15.07 -22.08
CA SER A 191 21.95 -15.39 -23.44
C SER A 191 22.73 -14.25 -24.11
N SER A 192 22.83 -13.06 -23.49
CA SER A 192 23.42 -11.86 -24.10
C SER A 192 24.92 -11.67 -23.78
N THR A 193 25.65 -12.73 -23.44
CA THR A 193 27.11 -12.69 -23.15
C THR A 193 28.01 -12.84 -24.39
N VAL A 194 27.46 -12.77 -25.61
CA VAL A 194 28.28 -12.75 -26.82
C VAL A 194 27.74 -11.70 -27.78
N SER A 195 28.63 -10.78 -28.18
CA SER A 195 28.54 -9.73 -29.23
C SER A 195 28.18 -8.28 -28.81
N GLU A 196 29.19 -7.43 -28.97
CA GLU A 196 29.31 -5.95 -28.87
C GLU A 196 28.46 -5.17 -29.91
N PRO A 197 28.46 -3.82 -29.90
CA PRO A 197 28.12 -2.91 -28.80
C PRO A 197 26.99 -1.95 -29.23
N ASN A 198 26.17 -1.45 -28.30
CA ASN A 198 25.61 -0.09 -28.36
C ASN A 198 24.79 0.25 -27.11
N HIS A 199 25.32 1.23 -26.37
CA HIS A 199 24.64 2.15 -25.46
C HIS A 199 23.71 1.58 -24.37
N LEU A 200 24.30 0.96 -23.35
CA LEU A 200 23.74 0.95 -21.99
C LEU A 200 24.82 1.41 -21.00
N PRO A 201 24.49 2.20 -19.96
CA PRO A 201 25.48 2.65 -18.98
C PRO A 201 26.05 1.46 -18.22
N GLU A 202 27.35 1.29 -18.33
CA GLU A 202 28.17 0.30 -17.64
C GLU A 202 28.05 0.51 -16.12
N VAL A 203 27.33 -0.39 -15.44
CA VAL A 203 27.48 -0.56 -13.98
C VAL A 203 28.67 -1.49 -13.78
N LEU A 204 29.87 -0.91 -13.75
CA LEU A 204 31.10 -1.64 -13.45
C LEU A 204 31.16 -1.98 -11.94
N LEU A 205 30.61 -3.14 -11.57
CA LEU A 205 31.03 -3.84 -10.36
C LEU A 205 32.39 -4.48 -10.65
N THR A 206 33.47 -3.79 -10.23
CA THR A 206 34.82 -4.34 -10.28
C THR A 206 34.96 -5.46 -9.26
N LYS A 207 34.70 -6.70 -9.71
CA LYS A 207 34.98 -7.91 -8.93
C LYS A 207 36.48 -8.19 -9.02
N LYS A 208 37.20 -7.94 -7.93
CA LYS A 208 38.58 -8.43 -7.73
C LYS A 208 38.57 -9.96 -7.91
N GLN A 209 39.29 -10.46 -8.91
CA GLN A 209 39.54 -11.89 -9.08
C GLN A 209 40.42 -12.39 -7.94
N ALA A 210 39.94 -13.38 -7.19
CA ALA A 210 40.78 -14.33 -6.47
C ALA A 210 40.58 -15.71 -7.10
N SER A 211 41.71 -16.35 -7.40
CA SER A 211 41.85 -17.55 -8.23
C SER A 211 41.61 -18.86 -7.47
N ALA A 212 40.92 -19.78 -8.15
CA ALA A 212 41.05 -21.24 -8.13
C ALA A 212 40.84 -22.06 -6.83
N LYS A 213 39.74 -22.84 -6.80
CA LYS A 213 39.75 -24.31 -7.02
C LYS A 213 38.34 -24.87 -6.90
N GLY A 214 37.93 -25.65 -7.90
CA GLY A 214 36.58 -26.19 -8.02
C GLY A 214 36.22 -27.17 -6.90
N ARG A 215 35.07 -26.93 -6.27
CA ARG A 215 34.23 -27.94 -5.63
C ARG A 215 32.79 -27.58 -5.98
N CYS A 216 32.06 -28.49 -6.61
CA CYS A 216 30.65 -28.32 -6.89
C CYS A 216 29.92 -28.36 -5.53
N LEU A 217 29.31 -27.25 -5.11
CA LEU A 217 28.65 -27.11 -3.79
C LEU A 217 27.15 -27.45 -3.85
N ILE A 218 26.66 -27.97 -4.97
CA ILE A 218 25.25 -28.31 -5.14
C ILE A 218 25.18 -29.73 -5.67
N GLU A 219 24.72 -30.64 -4.82
CA GLU A 219 24.27 -31.98 -5.21
C GLU A 219 22.75 -31.97 -5.33
N GLU A 220 22.27 -32.47 -6.47
CA GLU A 220 20.87 -32.56 -6.84
C GLU A 220 20.26 -33.80 -6.16
N ILE A 221 19.22 -33.61 -5.34
CA ILE A 221 18.55 -34.70 -4.63
C ILE A 221 17.43 -35.25 -5.53
N SER A 222 17.64 -36.43 -6.12
CA SER A 222 16.61 -37.17 -6.86
C SER A 222 15.61 -37.79 -5.88
N SER A 223 14.35 -37.36 -5.93
CA SER A 223 13.28 -37.92 -5.08
C SER A 223 12.64 -39.15 -5.73
N SER A 224 12.70 -40.29 -5.04
CA SER A 224 11.92 -41.48 -5.39
C SER A 224 10.54 -41.41 -4.70
N GLU A 225 9.46 -41.60 -5.46
CA GLU A 225 8.09 -41.67 -4.96
C GLU A 225 7.93 -42.80 -3.93
N ILE A 226 7.56 -42.44 -2.71
CA ILE A 226 7.06 -43.38 -1.69
C ILE A 226 5.55 -43.51 -1.90
N GLN A 227 5.10 -44.68 -2.34
CA GLN A 227 3.68 -45.01 -2.36
C GLN A 227 3.19 -45.18 -0.92
N VAL A 228 2.44 -44.20 -0.43
CA VAL A 228 1.72 -44.31 0.85
C VAL A 228 0.32 -44.86 0.56
N GLU A 229 0.05 -46.05 1.09
CA GLU A 229 -1.24 -46.72 1.00
C GLU A 229 -2.31 -45.91 1.75
N VAL A 230 -3.30 -45.41 1.00
CA VAL A 230 -4.40 -44.59 1.53
C VAL A 230 -5.39 -45.49 2.27
N LYS A 231 -5.39 -45.45 3.61
CA LYS A 231 -6.48 -46.04 4.41
C LYS A 231 -7.72 -45.13 4.34
N LYS A 232 -8.82 -45.68 3.80
CA LYS A 232 -10.14 -45.03 3.81
C LYS A 232 -10.68 -44.95 5.25
N PRO A 233 -11.31 -43.83 5.65
CA PRO A 233 -12.01 -43.76 6.92
C PRO A 233 -13.32 -44.53 6.85
N ALA A 234 -13.65 -45.22 7.94
CA ALA A 234 -14.93 -45.89 8.12
C ALA A 234 -16.04 -44.87 8.44
N TYR A 235 -17.18 -45.00 7.75
CA TYR A 235 -18.44 -44.35 8.08
C TYR A 235 -19.16 -45.12 9.19
#